data_AF-A0A427YDA4-F1
#
_entry.id   AF-A0A427YDA4-F1
#
_cell.length_a   1.000
_cell.length_b   1.000
_cell.length_c   1.000
_cell.angle_alpha   90.00
_cell.angle_beta   90.00
_cell.angle_gamma   90.00
#
_symmetry.space_group_name_H-M   'P 1'
#
loop_
_entity.id
_entity.type
_entity.pdbx_description
1 polymer ?
#
loop_
_entity_poly.entity_id
_entity_poly.type
_entity_poly.pdbx_seq_one_letter_code
_entity_poly.pdbx_strand_id
1 'polypeptide(L)'
;MDTASTTLQTTSQMPVRSQPFTTTPLPEDYLERVYAGVLGKLIGVYLGRPFEGWTHQRIMSELGTITYYVNEKLGVPLVVTDDDVSGTFAFVRALEEHPLGELSSCAIGKTWLNNVVEKQSVFWWGGRGISTEHTAFLNLKQGIPALTAAA
;
A
#
# COMPACT_ATOMS: atom_id res chain seq x y z
N MET A 1 6.11 14.16 -58.51
CA MET A 1 6.22 12.81 -57.94
C MET A 1 7.38 12.86 -56.96
N ASP A 2 7.09 13.27 -55.72
CA ASP A 2 8.02 13.16 -54.60
C ASP A 2 7.43 12.13 -53.65
N THR A 3 8.01 10.94 -53.62
CA THR A 3 7.66 9.89 -52.66
C THR A 3 8.63 9.97 -51.50
N ALA A 4 8.22 10.63 -50.42
CA ALA A 4 8.88 10.54 -49.13
C ALA A 4 8.51 9.19 -48.48
N SER A 5 9.43 8.24 -48.49
CA SER A 5 9.33 7.01 -47.69
C SER A 5 9.70 7.33 -46.24
N THR A 6 8.71 7.42 -45.37
CA THR A 6 8.90 7.49 -43.92
C THR A 6 9.19 6.10 -43.37
N THR A 7 10.45 5.85 -43.00
CA THR A 7 10.85 4.64 -42.26
C THR A 7 10.46 4.81 -40.79
N LEU A 8 9.49 4.02 -40.32
CA LEU A 8 9.14 3.90 -38.91
C LEU A 8 10.32 3.26 -38.15
N GLN A 9 10.93 4.00 -37.23
CA GLN A 9 11.90 3.46 -36.28
C GLN A 9 11.16 2.63 -35.23
N THR A 10 11.36 1.33 -35.27
CA THR A 10 10.97 0.38 -34.22
C THR A 10 11.67 0.77 -32.92
N THR A 11 10.89 1.10 -31.89
CA THR A 11 11.39 1.35 -30.54
C THR A 11 12.07 0.08 -30.00
N SER A 12 13.38 0.16 -29.80
CA SER A 12 14.19 -0.88 -29.17
C SER A 12 13.70 -1.11 -27.74
N GLN A 13 13.08 -2.25 -27.47
CA GLN A 13 12.81 -2.72 -26.11
C GLN A 13 14.14 -2.83 -25.37
N MET A 14 14.27 -2.08 -24.27
CA MET A 14 15.42 -2.21 -23.37
C MET A 14 15.37 -3.58 -22.67
N PRO A 15 16.49 -4.31 -22.59
CA PRO A 15 16.52 -5.60 -21.92
C PRO A 15 16.30 -5.42 -20.42
N VAL A 16 15.24 -6.04 -19.89
CA VAL A 16 15.02 -6.19 -18.45
C VAL A 16 16.19 -7.00 -17.90
N ARG A 17 16.97 -6.39 -17.01
CA ARG A 17 18.17 -6.99 -16.44
C ARG A 17 17.74 -8.09 -15.45
N SER A 18 17.74 -9.35 -15.89
CA SER A 18 17.51 -10.50 -15.02
C SER A 18 18.75 -10.74 -14.16
N GLN A 19 18.86 -10.09 -13.01
CA GLN A 19 19.84 -10.52 -12.01
C GLN A 19 19.35 -11.83 -11.37
N PRO A 20 20.20 -12.84 -11.20
CA PRO A 20 19.82 -14.06 -10.51
C PRO A 20 19.46 -13.72 -9.06
N PHE A 21 18.29 -14.16 -8.61
CA PHE A 21 17.93 -14.09 -7.20
C PHE A 21 18.90 -14.94 -6.39
N THR A 22 19.82 -14.32 -5.66
CA THR A 22 20.62 -15.02 -4.66
C THR A 22 19.71 -15.38 -3.49
N THR A 23 19.43 -16.66 -3.32
CA THR A 23 18.67 -17.20 -2.19
C THR A 23 19.55 -17.16 -0.94
N THR A 24 19.62 -16.01 -0.29
CA THR A 24 20.09 -15.95 1.10
C THR A 24 19.10 -16.74 1.96
N PRO A 25 19.56 -17.73 2.75
CA PRO A 25 18.68 -18.44 3.65
C PRO A 25 18.04 -17.46 4.63
N LEU A 26 16.74 -17.65 4.90
CA LEU A 26 16.05 -16.82 5.89
C LEU A 26 16.63 -17.08 7.28
N PRO A 27 16.69 -16.05 8.16
CA PRO A 27 17.04 -16.25 9.56
C PRO A 27 16.16 -17.31 10.24
N GLU A 28 16.70 -18.04 11.22
CA GLU A 28 15.94 -19.06 11.96
C GLU A 28 14.71 -18.48 12.67
N ASP A 29 14.80 -17.22 13.12
CA ASP A 29 13.73 -16.49 13.81
C ASP A 29 12.88 -15.61 12.85
N TYR A 30 12.90 -15.90 11.55
CA TYR A 30 12.21 -15.09 10.55
C TYR A 30 10.71 -14.98 10.80
N LEU A 31 10.05 -16.09 11.16
CA LEU A 31 8.62 -16.09 11.42
C LEU A 31 8.26 -15.23 12.63
N GLU A 32 9.03 -15.32 13.69
CA GLU A 32 8.89 -14.53 14.91
C GLU A 32 9.08 -13.04 14.62
N ARG A 33 10.04 -12.68 13.76
CA ARG A 33 10.26 -11.29 13.32
C ARG A 33 9.09 -10.75 12.52
N VAL A 34 8.57 -11.53 11.56
CA VAL A 34 7.39 -11.13 10.77
C VAL A 34 6.18 -10.98 11.68
N TYR A 35 5.94 -11.94 12.57
CA TYR A 35 4.85 -11.90 13.53
C TYR A 35 4.94 -10.68 14.44
N ALA A 36 6.12 -10.42 15.02
CA ALA A 36 6.35 -9.25 15.87
C ALA A 36 6.15 -7.94 15.11
N GLY A 37 6.58 -7.87 13.85
CA GLY A 37 6.36 -6.70 12.98
C GLY A 37 4.88 -6.45 12.70
N VAL A 38 4.12 -7.49 12.36
CA VAL A 38 2.67 -7.41 12.15
C VAL A 38 1.96 -7.00 13.44
N LEU A 39 2.28 -7.65 14.56
CA LEU A 39 1.69 -7.33 15.87
C LEU A 39 1.99 -5.89 16.30
N GLY A 40 3.24 -5.44 16.13
CA GLY A 40 3.66 -4.08 16.40
C GLY A 40 2.90 -3.05 15.55
N LYS A 41 2.67 -3.36 14.26
CA LYS A 41 1.83 -2.52 13.39
C LYS A 41 0.40 -2.41 13.93
N LEU A 42 -0.24 -3.53 14.26
CA LEU A 42 -1.61 -3.52 14.80
C LEU A 42 -1.72 -2.69 16.08
N ILE A 43 -0.76 -2.87 17.00
CA ILE A 43 -0.69 -2.10 18.25
C ILE A 43 -0.56 -0.60 17.95
N GLY A 44 0.37 -0.22 17.07
CA GLY A 44 0.60 1.18 16.73
C GLY A 44 -0.62 1.86 16.10
N VAL A 45 -1.29 1.19 15.17
CA VAL A 45 -2.50 1.71 14.52
C VAL A 45 -3.61 1.94 15.55
N TYR A 46 -3.97 0.92 16.35
CA TYR A 46 -5.06 1.08 17.32
C TYR A 46 -4.71 2.02 18.47
N LEU A 47 -3.43 2.19 18.81
CA LEU A 47 -2.99 3.17 19.79
C LEU A 47 -3.16 4.59 19.26
N GLY A 48 -2.77 4.84 18.01
CA GLY A 48 -2.74 6.18 17.40
C GLY A 48 -4.08 6.68 16.89
N ARG A 49 -4.92 5.77 16.38
CA ARG A 49 -6.19 6.11 15.72
C ARG A 49 -7.11 7.04 16.51
N PRO A 50 -7.32 6.89 17.84
CA PRO A 50 -8.24 7.75 18.58
C PRO A 50 -7.93 9.25 18.49
N PHE A 51 -6.68 9.61 18.22
CA PHE A 51 -6.20 11.00 18.13
C PHE A 51 -5.50 11.27 16.78
N GLU A 52 -5.87 10.53 15.75
CA GLU A 52 -5.37 10.77 14.39
C GLU A 52 -5.66 12.22 13.95
N GLY A 53 -4.66 12.86 13.33
CA GLY A 53 -4.73 14.26 12.91
C GLY A 53 -4.59 15.29 14.03
N TRP A 54 -4.45 14.88 15.30
CA TRP A 54 -4.21 15.83 16.39
C TRP A 54 -2.77 16.36 16.34
N THR A 55 -2.60 17.63 16.73
CA THR A 55 -1.26 18.19 16.94
C THR A 55 -0.66 17.63 18.23
N HIS A 56 0.67 17.56 18.29
CA HIS A 56 1.37 17.18 19.51
C HIS A 56 0.94 18.02 20.72
N GLN A 57 0.79 19.35 20.55
CA GLN A 57 0.36 20.25 21.63
C GLN A 57 -1.02 19.87 22.18
N ARG A 58 -1.97 19.55 21.29
CA ARG A 58 -3.31 19.12 21.68
C ARG A 58 -3.28 17.78 22.43
N ILE A 59 -2.52 16.81 21.92
CA ILE A 59 -2.33 15.51 22.60
C ILE A 59 -1.79 15.74 24.00
N MET A 60 -0.74 16.55 24.15
CA MET A 60 -0.14 16.81 25.46
C MET A 60 -1.08 17.56 26.42
N SER A 61 -1.89 18.49 25.92
CA SER A 61 -2.84 19.24 26.77
C SER A 61 -4.05 18.40 27.20
N GLU A 62 -4.55 17.52 26.35
CA GLU A 62 -5.80 16.77 26.61
C GLU A 62 -5.54 15.37 27.18
N LEU A 63 -4.47 14.70 26.75
CA LEU A 63 -4.18 13.29 27.08
C LEU A 63 -2.87 13.13 27.88
N GLY A 64 -1.93 14.07 27.71
CA GLY A 64 -0.58 13.97 28.26
C GLY A 64 0.26 12.90 27.54
N THR A 65 1.31 12.42 28.21
CA THR A 65 2.12 11.31 27.67
C THR A 65 1.29 10.05 27.56
N ILE A 66 1.22 9.48 26.35
CA ILE A 66 0.49 8.25 26.08
C ILE A 66 1.27 7.06 26.65
N THR A 67 0.73 6.43 27.69
CA THR A 67 1.29 5.22 28.30
C THR A 67 0.34 4.02 28.23
N TYR A 68 -0.91 4.24 27.82
CA TYR A 68 -1.97 3.25 27.66
C TYR A 68 -2.91 3.67 26.52
N TYR A 69 -3.77 2.75 26.08
CA TYR A 69 -4.84 3.07 25.15
C TYR A 69 -5.81 4.09 25.74
N VAL A 70 -6.18 5.09 24.93
CA VAL A 70 -7.03 6.23 25.35
C VAL A 70 -8.40 6.22 24.67
N ASN A 71 -8.73 5.16 23.93
CA ASN A 71 -9.97 5.05 23.17
C ASN A 71 -11.21 5.23 24.07
N GLU A 72 -11.19 4.69 25.30
CA GLU A 72 -12.29 4.86 26.27
C GLU A 72 -12.44 6.32 26.70
N LYS A 73 -11.34 7.03 26.95
CA LYS A 73 -11.36 8.46 27.33
C LYS A 73 -11.97 9.32 26.23
N LEU A 74 -11.76 8.94 24.97
CA LEU A 74 -12.28 9.64 23.79
C LEU A 74 -13.64 9.09 23.32
N GLY A 75 -14.20 8.08 24.00
CA GLY A 75 -15.49 7.49 23.65
C GLY A 75 -15.51 6.79 22.29
N VAL A 76 -14.37 6.27 21.82
CA VAL A 76 -14.24 5.57 20.54
C VAL A 76 -13.92 4.08 20.73
N PRO A 77 -14.37 3.20 19.81
CA PRO A 77 -14.00 1.79 19.87
C PRO A 77 -12.49 1.60 19.69
N LEU A 78 -11.93 0.60 20.39
CA LEU A 78 -10.52 0.26 20.27
C LEU A 78 -10.22 -0.42 18.93
N VAL A 79 -11.03 -1.39 18.54
CA VAL A 79 -10.84 -2.21 17.33
C VAL A 79 -11.90 -1.87 16.31
N VAL A 80 -11.44 -1.49 15.13
CA VAL A 80 -12.25 -0.97 14.03
C VAL A 80 -11.54 -1.27 12.72
N THR A 81 -12.29 -1.32 11.63
CA THR A 81 -11.71 -1.45 10.30
C THR A 81 -10.85 -0.23 9.99
N ASP A 82 -9.63 -0.48 9.53
CA ASP A 82 -8.60 0.53 9.32
C ASP A 82 -7.82 0.21 8.05
N ASP A 83 -7.46 1.22 7.26
CA ASP A 83 -6.79 1.04 5.99
C ASP A 83 -5.33 0.60 6.15
N ASP A 84 -4.66 1.05 7.22
CA ASP A 84 -3.30 0.58 7.53
C ASP A 84 -3.29 -0.92 7.85
N VAL A 85 -4.33 -1.42 8.52
CA VAL A 85 -4.45 -2.85 8.85
C VAL A 85 -4.89 -3.65 7.63
N SER A 86 -6.03 -3.30 7.06
CA SER A 86 -6.63 -4.08 5.97
C SER A 86 -5.81 -4.05 4.69
N GLY A 87 -5.17 -2.92 4.37
CA GLY A 87 -4.21 -2.81 3.27
C GLY A 87 -3.01 -3.73 3.42
N THR A 88 -2.45 -3.85 4.63
CA THR A 88 -1.29 -4.72 4.90
C THR A 88 -1.54 -6.16 4.46
N PHE A 89 -2.74 -6.69 4.68
CA PHE A 89 -3.07 -8.07 4.33
C PHE A 89 -3.68 -8.21 2.92
N ALA A 90 -4.34 -7.18 2.41
CA ALA A 90 -4.91 -7.22 1.07
C ALA A 90 -3.85 -7.07 -0.03
N PHE A 91 -2.86 -6.19 0.17
CA PHE A 91 -1.89 -5.87 -0.88
C PHE A 91 -0.87 -6.98 -1.13
N VAL A 92 -0.52 -7.75 -0.10
CA VAL A 92 0.42 -8.88 -0.22
C VAL A 92 -0.14 -10.03 -1.05
N ARG A 93 -1.46 -10.07 -1.29
CA ARG A 93 -2.08 -11.06 -2.19
C ARG A 93 -1.54 -10.99 -3.61
N ALA A 94 -0.91 -9.88 -4.00
CA ALA A 94 -0.21 -9.80 -5.28
C ALA A 94 0.88 -10.87 -5.42
N LEU A 95 1.48 -11.32 -4.31
CA LEU A 95 2.45 -12.42 -4.28
C LEU A 95 1.82 -13.79 -4.56
N GLU A 96 0.52 -13.95 -4.30
CA GLU A 96 -0.24 -15.16 -4.59
C GLU A 96 -0.82 -15.12 -6.01
N GLU A 97 -1.23 -13.95 -6.48
CA GLU A 97 -1.89 -13.74 -7.78
C GLU A 97 -0.91 -13.66 -8.95
N HIS A 98 0.37 -13.38 -8.68
CA HIS A 98 1.38 -13.16 -9.71
C HIS A 98 2.67 -13.94 -9.43
N PRO A 99 3.32 -14.53 -10.45
CA PRO A 99 4.63 -15.15 -10.29
C PRO A 99 5.65 -14.13 -9.76
N LEU A 100 6.48 -14.54 -8.78
CA LEU A 100 7.47 -13.64 -8.16
C LEU A 100 8.43 -12.98 -9.18
N GLY A 101 8.78 -13.69 -10.26
CA GLY A 101 9.62 -13.16 -11.34
C GLY A 101 8.93 -12.13 -12.25
N GLU A 102 7.62 -11.96 -12.13
CA GLU A 102 6.78 -11.06 -12.93
C GLU A 102 6.09 -9.98 -12.06
N LEU A 103 6.38 -9.97 -10.75
CA LEU A 103 5.79 -9.02 -9.82
C LEU A 103 6.26 -7.60 -10.17
N SER A 104 5.33 -6.81 -10.69
CA SER A 104 5.54 -5.42 -11.09
C SER A 104 4.53 -4.51 -10.40
N SER A 105 4.78 -3.20 -10.38
CA SER A 105 3.79 -2.22 -9.89
C SER A 105 2.45 -2.36 -10.62
N CYS A 106 2.46 -2.68 -11.92
CA CYS A 106 1.25 -2.91 -12.70
C CYS A 106 0.51 -4.17 -12.23
N ALA A 107 1.23 -5.25 -11.90
CA ALA A 107 0.64 -6.45 -11.30
C ALA A 107 -0.01 -6.14 -9.94
N ILE A 108 0.72 -5.43 -9.07
CA ILE A 108 0.20 -4.99 -7.76
C ILE A 108 -1.07 -4.13 -7.93
N GLY A 109 -1.05 -3.15 -8.85
CA GLY A 109 -2.21 -2.31 -9.14
C GLY A 109 -3.41 -3.10 -9.67
N LYS A 110 -3.20 -4.16 -10.46
CA LYS A 110 -4.26 -5.07 -10.90
C LYS A 110 -4.84 -5.86 -9.72
N THR A 111 -4.00 -6.40 -8.84
CA THR A 111 -4.46 -7.04 -7.60
C THR A 111 -5.33 -6.09 -6.78
N TRP A 112 -4.90 -4.84 -6.62
CA TRP A 112 -5.68 -3.85 -5.87
C TRP A 112 -7.04 -3.60 -6.52
N LEU A 113 -7.08 -3.37 -7.84
CA LEU A 113 -8.32 -3.14 -8.58
C LEU A 113 -9.28 -4.34 -8.47
N ASN A 114 -8.75 -5.57 -8.44
CA ASN A 114 -9.55 -6.79 -8.37
C ASN A 114 -10.11 -7.06 -6.96
N ASN A 115 -9.39 -6.67 -5.91
CA ASN A 115 -9.72 -7.04 -4.54
C ASN A 115 -10.42 -5.93 -3.75
N VAL A 116 -10.28 -4.68 -4.17
CA VAL A 116 -10.88 -3.55 -3.48
C VAL A 116 -12.33 -3.38 -3.91
N VAL A 117 -13.22 -3.39 -2.91
CA VAL A 117 -14.62 -2.99 -3.06
C VAL A 117 -14.74 -1.49 -2.80
N GLU A 118 -15.09 -0.75 -3.85
CA GLU A 118 -15.23 0.71 -3.84
C GLU A 118 -16.11 1.20 -2.68
N LYS A 119 -15.59 2.15 -1.89
CA LYS A 119 -16.25 2.76 -0.72
C LYS A 119 -16.60 1.80 0.42
N GLN A 120 -16.05 0.58 0.43
CA GLN A 120 -16.35 -0.41 1.47
C GLN A 120 -15.08 -0.96 2.13
N SER A 121 -14.11 -1.40 1.33
CA SER A 121 -12.95 -2.13 1.83
C SER A 121 -11.68 -1.30 1.79
N VAL A 122 -10.65 -1.75 2.53
CA VAL A 122 -9.21 -1.50 2.40
C VAL A 122 -8.72 -0.05 2.43
N PHE A 123 -9.30 0.86 1.66
CA PHE A 123 -8.79 2.21 1.49
C PHE A 123 -9.48 3.21 2.42
N TRP A 124 -8.73 4.25 2.79
CA TRP A 124 -9.33 5.47 3.26
C TRP A 124 -10.03 6.19 2.10
N TRP A 125 -11.36 6.21 2.09
CA TRP A 125 -12.15 6.77 0.99
C TRP A 125 -12.27 8.31 1.02
N GLY A 126 -11.22 9.01 1.49
CA GLY A 126 -11.23 10.46 1.77
C GLY A 126 -11.42 11.38 0.55
N GLY A 127 -11.13 10.90 -0.66
CA GLY A 127 -11.39 11.61 -1.92
C GLY A 127 -10.15 11.71 -2.81
N ARG A 128 -10.36 12.06 -4.09
CA ARG A 128 -9.27 12.27 -5.05
C ARG A 128 -8.41 13.47 -4.63
N GLY A 129 -7.10 13.29 -4.58
CA GLY A 129 -6.14 14.30 -4.14
C GLY A 129 -6.07 14.51 -2.63
N ILE A 130 -6.86 13.77 -1.85
CA ILE A 130 -6.87 13.81 -0.37
C ILE A 130 -6.35 12.48 0.18
N SER A 131 -6.91 11.37 -0.27
CA SER A 131 -6.37 10.03 -0.01
C SER A 131 -5.52 9.57 -1.20
N THR A 132 -4.32 9.08 -0.89
CA THR A 132 -3.44 8.45 -1.86
C THR A 132 -4.09 7.21 -2.45
N GLU A 133 -4.67 6.37 -1.60
CA GLU A 133 -5.31 5.10 -1.92
C GLU A 133 -6.53 5.31 -2.82
N HIS A 134 -7.42 6.23 -2.43
CA HIS A 134 -8.60 6.57 -3.22
C HIS A 134 -8.18 7.16 -4.58
N THR A 135 -7.15 7.99 -4.62
CA THR A 135 -6.63 8.54 -5.88
C THR A 135 -6.06 7.44 -6.78
N ALA A 136 -5.28 6.52 -6.23
CA ALA A 136 -4.73 5.38 -6.95
C ALA A 136 -5.84 4.49 -7.52
N PHE A 137 -6.85 4.16 -6.71
CA PHE A 137 -8.00 3.36 -7.13
C PHE A 137 -8.75 3.99 -8.32
N LEU A 138 -9.04 5.30 -8.23
CA LEU A 138 -9.75 6.00 -9.30
C LEU A 138 -8.95 6.03 -10.61
N ASN A 139 -7.62 6.18 -10.51
CA ASN A 139 -6.74 6.10 -11.68
C ASN A 139 -6.77 4.69 -12.31
N LEU A 140 -6.67 3.64 -11.50
CA LEU A 140 -6.76 2.25 -11.96
C LEU A 140 -8.12 1.96 -12.63
N LYS A 141 -9.23 2.42 -12.04
CA LYS A 141 -10.57 2.33 -12.66
C LYS A 141 -10.68 3.06 -14.00
N GLN A 142 -9.93 4.14 -14.19
CA GLN A 142 -9.87 4.90 -15.45
C GLN A 142 -8.90 4.28 -16.47
N GLY A 143 -8.31 3.13 -16.17
CA GLY A 143 -7.36 2.46 -17.05
C GLY A 143 -5.97 3.08 -17.04
N ILE A 144 -5.66 3.96 -16.08
CA ILE A 144 -4.29 4.46 -15.86
C ILE A 144 -3.55 3.38 -15.05
N PRO A 145 -2.59 2.66 -15.64
CA PRO A 145 -1.88 1.60 -14.94
C PRO A 145 -0.98 2.19 -13.85
N ALA A 146 -0.73 1.40 -12.80
CA ALA A 146 0.32 1.72 -11.84
C ALA A 146 1.68 1.80 -12.57
N LEU A 147 2.40 2.91 -12.37
CA LEU A 147 3.63 3.21 -13.10
C LEU A 147 4.68 2.12 -12.89
N THR A 148 5.33 1.70 -13.96
CA THR A 148 6.62 1.00 -13.89
C THR A 148 7.69 2.03 -13.53
N ALA A 149 8.59 1.72 -12.60
CA ALA A 149 9.70 2.61 -12.26
C ALA A 149 10.57 2.90 -13.49
N ALA A 150 10.31 4.04 -14.14
CA ALA A 150 11.15 4.74 -15.10
C ALA A 150 10.52 6.12 -15.32
N ALA A 151 10.86 7.07 -14.44
CA ALA A 151 10.75 8.50 -14.68
C ALA A 151 12.13 9.11 -14.37
#